data_AF-A0A286DRA4-F1
#
_entry.id   AF-A0A286DRA4-F1
#
_cell.length_a   1.000
_cell.length_b   1.000
_cell.length_c   1.000
_cell.angle_alpha   90.00
_cell.angle_beta   90.00
_cell.angle_gamma   90.00
#
_symmetry.space_group_name_H-M   'P 1'
#
loop_
_entity.id
_entity.type
_entity.pdbx_description
1 polymer ?
#
loop_
_entity_poly.entity_id
_entity_poly.type
_entity_poly.pdbx_seq_one_letter_code
_entity_poly.pdbx_strand_id
1 'polypeptide(L)'
;MLSDNAMDTRRKIQFYINPKSSLGEAYADSHTDEPPQGERGRLWKAAMLSGFALERIDPRLPFLLSELLSENTTAEEVLQVIQAVSPKSMTTHPNAEAEREGEPLEPTKNDTLDETRSNAKGMFGSS
;
A
#
# COMPACT_ATOMS: atom_id res chain seq x y z
N MET A 1 35.85 22.64 11.06
CA MET A 1 35.04 21.45 10.73
C MET A 1 33.62 21.94 10.48
N LEU A 2 33.21 22.01 9.21
CA LEU A 2 31.83 22.31 8.86
C LEU A 2 31.02 21.04 9.10
N SER A 3 30.05 21.10 10.00
CA SER A 3 29.06 20.06 10.19
C SER A 3 28.28 19.88 8.89
N ASP A 4 28.34 18.68 8.30
CA ASP A 4 27.44 18.26 7.22
C ASP A 4 26.00 18.45 7.70
N ASN A 5 25.38 19.52 7.21
CA ASN A 5 23.96 19.76 7.39
C ASN A 5 23.27 18.73 6.50
N ALA A 6 22.96 17.55 7.04
CA ALA A 6 22.28 16.49 6.32
C ALA A 6 20.97 17.06 5.75
N MET A 7 20.98 17.36 4.44
CA MET A 7 19.84 17.89 3.71
C MET A 7 18.65 16.95 3.93
N ASP A 8 17.50 17.53 4.28
CA ASP A 8 16.26 16.78 4.36
C ASP A 8 15.96 16.15 2.98
N THR A 9 16.11 14.83 2.89
CA THR A 9 15.98 14.07 1.63
C THR A 9 14.52 13.79 1.27
N ARG A 10 13.56 14.20 2.13
CA ARG A 10 12.14 13.92 1.94
C ARG A 10 11.56 14.79 0.83
N ARG A 11 10.79 14.18 -0.06
CA ARG A 11 10.01 14.89 -1.07
C ARG A 11 8.68 15.33 -0.48
N LYS A 12 8.37 16.63 -0.58
CA LYS A 12 7.02 17.14 -0.33
C LYS A 12 6.16 16.89 -1.57
N ILE A 13 5.00 16.27 -1.37
CA ILE A 13 3.97 16.05 -2.40
C ILE A 13 2.70 16.75 -1.92
N GLN A 14 2.02 17.46 -2.81
CA GLN A 14 0.78 18.17 -2.51
C GLN A 14 -0.18 18.04 -3.70
N PHE A 15 -1.42 17.70 -3.39
CA PHE A 15 -2.56 17.69 -4.30
C PHE A 15 -3.80 18.14 -3.53
N TYR A 16 -4.89 18.36 -4.25
CA TYR A 16 -6.16 18.79 -3.68
C TYR A 16 -7.19 17.68 -3.85
N ILE A 17 -8.07 17.55 -2.86
CA ILE A 17 -9.26 16.72 -2.92
C ILE A 17 -10.46 17.68 -3.05
N ASN A 18 -11.34 17.39 -4.00
CA ASN A 18 -12.58 18.08 -4.28
C ASN A 18 -13.73 17.08 -4.07
N PRO A 19 -14.43 17.08 -2.92
CA PRO A 19 -15.50 16.14 -2.64
C PRO A 19 -16.71 16.23 -3.60
N LYS A 20 -16.72 17.20 -4.53
CA LYS A 20 -17.76 17.38 -5.54
C LYS A 20 -17.36 16.86 -6.93
N SER A 21 -16.11 16.45 -7.16
CA SER A 21 -15.65 15.97 -8.48
C SER A 21 -15.99 14.50 -8.71
N SER A 22 -15.86 13.65 -7.70
CA SER A 22 -16.10 12.21 -7.80
C SER A 22 -16.50 11.61 -6.44
N LEU A 23 -17.08 10.41 -6.48
CA LEU A 23 -17.40 9.66 -5.26
C LEU A 23 -16.15 9.26 -4.48
N GLY A 24 -15.05 8.95 -5.18
CA GLY A 24 -13.78 8.60 -4.55
C GLY A 24 -13.15 9.78 -3.81
N GLU A 25 -13.24 10.99 -4.40
CA GLU A 25 -12.79 12.20 -3.71
C GLU A 25 -13.69 12.57 -2.53
N ALA A 26 -15.01 12.36 -2.64
CA ALA A 26 -15.93 12.54 -1.52
C ALA A 26 -15.64 11.57 -0.36
N TYR A 27 -15.37 10.30 -0.67
CA TYR A 27 -14.99 9.29 0.31
C TYR A 27 -13.65 9.61 0.97
N ALA A 28 -12.65 10.01 0.19
CA ALA A 28 -11.35 10.39 0.74
C ALA A 28 -11.46 11.61 1.67
N ASP A 29 -12.26 12.61 1.31
CA ASP A 29 -12.52 13.80 2.14
C ASP A 29 -13.17 13.42 3.48
N SER A 30 -14.24 12.60 3.46
CA SER A 30 -14.94 12.17 4.68
C SER A 30 -14.05 11.40 5.65
N HIS A 31 -13.11 10.60 5.13
CA HIS A 31 -12.20 9.77 5.93
C HIS A 31 -10.88 10.47 6.28
N THR A 32 -10.63 11.67 5.74
CA THR A 32 -9.35 12.39 5.94
C THR A 32 -9.17 12.85 7.38
N ASP A 33 -10.27 13.21 8.03
CA ASP A 33 -10.25 13.82 9.36
C ASP A 33 -10.50 12.83 10.51
N GLU A 34 -10.91 11.60 10.22
CA GLU A 34 -11.19 10.56 11.22
C GLU A 34 -9.97 10.19 12.08
N PRO A 35 -8.75 10.00 11.52
CA PRO A 35 -7.61 9.64 12.33
C PRO A 35 -7.09 10.82 13.16
N PRO A 36 -6.48 10.56 14.33
CA PRO A 36 -5.77 11.58 15.11
C PRO A 36 -4.74 12.32 14.23
N GLN A 37 -4.58 13.63 14.47
CA GLN A 37 -3.74 14.50 13.64
C GLN A 37 -2.32 13.95 13.38
N GLY A 38 -1.70 13.32 14.39
CA GLY A 38 -0.36 12.71 14.27
C GLY A 38 -0.29 11.48 13.36
N GLU A 39 -1.42 10.81 13.10
CA GLU A 39 -1.49 9.59 12.30
C GLU A 39 -1.89 9.82 10.85
N ARG A 40 -2.51 10.95 10.53
CA ARG A 40 -2.97 11.27 9.17
C ARG A 40 -1.85 11.18 8.14
N GLY A 41 -0.66 11.72 8.47
CA GLY A 41 0.52 11.61 7.60
C GLY A 41 0.97 10.17 7.35
N ARG A 42 0.77 9.26 8.31
CA ARG A 42 1.04 7.81 8.13
C ARG A 42 0.00 7.18 7.20
N LEU A 43 -1.28 7.51 7.38
CA LEU A 43 -2.37 7.05 6.52
C LEU A 43 -2.16 7.47 5.06
N TRP A 44 -1.87 8.74 4.77
CA TRP A 44 -1.67 9.22 3.39
C TRP A 44 -0.49 8.56 2.69
N LYS A 45 0.60 8.35 3.43
CA LYS A 45 1.75 7.60 2.90
C LYS A 45 1.35 6.16 2.58
N ALA A 46 0.60 5.50 3.45
CA ALA A 46 0.14 4.12 3.21
C ALA A 46 -0.78 4.04 1.99
N ALA A 47 -1.77 4.93 1.87
CA ALA A 47 -2.69 5.00 0.73
C ALA A 47 -1.96 5.28 -0.60
N MET A 48 -0.97 6.18 -0.59
CA MET A 48 -0.16 6.44 -1.77
C MET A 48 0.71 5.23 -2.16
N LEU A 49 1.37 4.60 -1.19
CA LEU A 49 2.25 3.45 -1.44
C LEU A 49 1.47 2.21 -1.88
N SER A 50 0.25 1.98 -1.36
CA SER A 50 -0.62 0.90 -1.83
C SER A 50 -1.07 1.11 -3.27
N GLY A 51 -1.38 2.36 -3.66
CA GLY A 51 -1.60 2.73 -5.05
C GLY A 51 -0.43 2.35 -5.95
N PHE A 52 0.81 2.69 -5.58
CA PHE A 52 2.00 2.28 -6.33
C PHE A 52 2.24 0.75 -6.35
N ALA A 53 1.87 0.05 -5.28
CA ALA A 53 1.93 -1.42 -5.25
C ALA A 53 0.97 -2.04 -6.27
N LEU A 54 -0.23 -1.46 -6.41
CA LEU A 54 -1.22 -1.85 -7.42
C LEU A 54 -0.75 -1.51 -8.84
N GLU A 55 -0.17 -0.32 -9.04
CA GLU A 55 0.44 0.10 -10.32
C GLU A 55 1.51 -0.91 -10.80
N ARG A 56 2.29 -1.46 -9.85
CA ARG A 56 3.33 -2.45 -10.15
C ARG A 56 2.77 -3.78 -10.69
N ILE A 57 1.50 -4.10 -10.38
CA ILE A 57 0.78 -5.27 -10.89
C ILE A 57 0.21 -4.95 -12.28
N ASP A 58 -0.55 -3.87 -12.41
CA ASP A 58 -1.02 -3.31 -13.68
C ASP A 58 -1.17 -1.78 -13.54
N PRO A 59 -0.63 -0.97 -14.48
CA PRO A 59 -0.60 0.49 -14.36
C PRO A 59 -1.99 1.16 -14.33
N ARG A 60 -3.05 0.46 -14.73
CA ARG A 60 -4.42 0.98 -14.73
C ARG A 60 -5.11 0.81 -13.39
N LEU A 61 -4.64 -0.10 -12.53
CA LEU A 61 -5.31 -0.44 -11.27
C LEU A 61 -5.57 0.74 -10.34
N PRO A 62 -4.61 1.65 -10.08
CA PRO A 62 -4.84 2.77 -9.17
C PRO A 62 -5.98 3.66 -9.67
N PHE A 63 -6.04 3.89 -10.98
CA PHE A 63 -7.09 4.71 -11.60
C PHE A 63 -8.45 4.01 -11.56
N LEU A 64 -8.53 2.73 -11.92
CA LEU A 64 -9.78 1.97 -11.91
C LEU A 64 -10.36 1.85 -10.50
N LEU A 65 -9.50 1.58 -9.51
CA LEU A 65 -9.93 1.46 -8.11
C LEU A 65 -10.28 2.83 -7.51
N SER A 66 -9.62 3.91 -7.92
CA SER A 66 -10.00 5.27 -7.55
C SER A 66 -11.37 5.67 -8.11
N GLU A 67 -11.71 5.25 -9.34
CA GLU A 67 -13.03 5.50 -9.93
C GLU A 67 -14.13 4.62 -9.30
N LEU A 68 -13.78 3.41 -8.87
CA LEU A 68 -14.69 2.50 -8.17
C LEU A 68 -15.01 2.96 -6.74
N LEU A 69 -14.09 3.69 -6.10
CA LEU A 69 -14.16 4.04 -4.69
C LEU A 69 -15.38 4.90 -4.35
N SER A 70 -16.14 4.46 -3.35
CA SER A 70 -17.29 5.14 -2.77
C SER A 70 -17.60 4.55 -1.39
N GLU A 71 -18.54 5.15 -0.66
CA GLU A 71 -19.05 4.64 0.63
C GLU A 71 -19.62 3.20 0.55
N ASN A 72 -20.00 2.73 -0.65
CA ASN A 72 -20.60 1.41 -0.84
C ASN A 72 -19.64 0.40 -1.47
N THR A 73 -18.37 0.76 -1.70
CA THR A 73 -17.42 -0.12 -2.38
C THR A 73 -17.21 -1.39 -1.56
N THR A 74 -17.44 -2.53 -2.21
CA THR A 74 -17.32 -3.84 -1.59
C THR A 74 -15.99 -4.50 -1.91
N ALA A 75 -15.57 -5.44 -1.06
CA ALA A 75 -14.39 -6.26 -1.33
C ALA A 75 -14.53 -7.07 -2.64
N GLU A 76 -15.74 -7.52 -2.96
CA GLU A 76 -16.02 -8.28 -4.18
C GLU A 76 -15.74 -7.45 -5.44
N GLU A 77 -16.25 -6.21 -5.50
CA GLU A 77 -16.02 -5.31 -6.66
C GLU A 77 -14.54 -4.99 -6.85
N VAL A 78 -13.81 -4.75 -5.74
CA VAL A 78 -12.36 -4.52 -5.78
C VAL A 78 -11.64 -5.73 -6.36
N LEU A 79 -11.96 -6.93 -5.90
CA LEU A 79 -11.36 -8.17 -6.41
C LEU A 79 -11.70 -8.41 -7.89
N GLN A 80 -12.93 -8.11 -8.32
CA GLN A 80 -13.33 -8.22 -9.73
C GLN A 80 -12.52 -7.27 -10.63
N VAL A 81 -12.30 -6.01 -10.21
CA VAL A 81 -11.45 -5.07 -10.95
C VAL A 81 -10.01 -5.59 -11.05
N ILE A 82 -9.47 -6.11 -9.95
CA ILE A 82 -8.11 -6.67 -9.95
C ILE A 82 -8.00 -7.87 -10.89
N GLN A 83 -8.96 -8.78 -10.86
CA GLN A 83 -9.00 -9.95 -11.74
C GLN A 83 -9.17 -9.57 -13.22
N ALA A 84 -9.96 -8.53 -13.52
CA ALA A 84 -10.24 -8.10 -14.89
C ALA A 84 -9.00 -7.59 -15.64
N VAL A 85 -8.03 -7.01 -14.92
CA VAL A 85 -6.79 -6.50 -15.52
C VAL A 85 -5.60 -7.43 -15.31
N SER A 86 -5.69 -8.38 -14.39
CA SER A 86 -4.65 -9.37 -14.14
C SER A 86 -4.50 -10.34 -15.32
N PRO A 87 -3.25 -10.64 -15.77
CA PRO A 87 -3.03 -11.69 -16.75
C PRO A 87 -3.54 -13.03 -16.21
N LYS A 88 -4.27 -13.80 -17.04
CA LYS A 88 -4.79 -15.14 -16.70
C LYS A 88 -3.71 -16.16 -16.27
N SER A 89 -2.43 -15.83 -16.37
CA SER A 89 -1.32 -16.66 -15.91
C SER A 89 -1.04 -16.56 -14.40
N MET A 90 -1.72 -15.70 -13.64
CA MET A 90 -1.61 -15.69 -12.17
C MET A 90 -2.51 -16.71 -11.47
N THR A 91 -3.33 -17.46 -12.22
CA THR A 91 -4.18 -18.54 -11.68
C THR A 91 -3.55 -19.92 -11.89
N THR A 92 -2.33 -20.15 -11.39
CA THR A 92 -1.70 -21.47 -11.06
C THR A 92 -0.29 -21.18 -10.53
N HIS A 93 0.13 -21.61 -9.33
CA HIS A 93 0.36 -23.01 -8.93
C HIS A 93 0.08 -23.28 -7.43
N PRO A 94 -0.40 -24.50 -7.09
CA PRO A 94 -0.36 -25.07 -5.74
C PRO A 94 1.06 -25.59 -5.39
N ASN A 95 1.42 -25.50 -4.10
CA ASN A 95 2.62 -25.95 -3.38
C ASN A 95 3.64 -26.89 -4.07
N ALA A 96 4.93 -26.57 -3.90
CA ALA A 96 6.01 -27.56 -3.74
C ALA A 96 7.13 -27.02 -2.83
N GLU A 97 7.51 -27.86 -1.87
CA GLU A 97 8.40 -27.67 -0.72
C GLU A 97 9.87 -27.35 -1.07
N ALA A 98 10.61 -26.71 -0.14
CA ALA A 98 11.89 -27.22 0.38
C ALA A 98 12.54 -26.25 1.40
N GLU A 99 12.51 -26.71 2.66
CA GLU A 99 13.42 -26.47 3.78
C GLU A 99 14.80 -25.86 3.44
N ARG A 100 15.24 -24.85 4.21
CA ARG A 100 16.59 -24.79 4.81
C ARG A 100 16.58 -24.04 6.15
N GLU A 101 16.86 -24.79 7.20
CA GLU A 101 17.24 -24.32 8.53
C GLU A 101 18.63 -23.66 8.51
N GLY A 102 18.86 -22.68 9.41
CA GLY A 102 20.20 -22.39 9.97
C GLY A 102 20.72 -20.95 9.91
N GLU A 103 20.52 -20.18 10.99
CA GLU A 103 21.51 -19.39 11.77
C GLU A 103 20.96 -18.05 12.30
N PRO A 104 21.10 -17.72 13.60
CA PRO A 104 20.69 -16.42 14.14
C PRO A 104 21.82 -15.39 14.01
N LEU A 105 21.57 -14.30 13.27
CA LEU A 105 22.42 -13.10 13.28
C LEU A 105 21.76 -12.00 14.12
N GLU A 106 22.55 -11.35 14.97
CA GLU A 106 22.11 -10.31 15.91
C GLU A 106 21.48 -9.08 15.22
N PRO A 107 20.48 -8.43 15.86
CA PRO A 107 19.74 -7.34 15.23
C PRO A 107 20.57 -6.04 15.22
N THR A 108 20.81 -5.51 14.02
CA THR A 108 21.28 -4.13 13.87
C THR A 108 20.08 -3.23 13.60
N LYS A 109 20.09 -2.03 14.20
CA LYS A 109 18.96 -1.08 14.33
C LYS A 109 18.26 -0.59 13.04
N ASN A 110 18.52 -1.17 11.87
CA ASN A 110 17.85 -0.87 10.61
C ASN A 110 16.71 -1.85 10.23
N ASP A 111 16.45 -2.89 11.03
CA ASP A 111 15.51 -3.98 10.69
C ASP A 111 14.02 -3.63 10.75
N THR A 112 13.62 -2.50 11.33
CA THR A 112 12.18 -2.17 11.55
C THR A 112 11.37 -1.96 10.26
N LEU A 113 12.01 -1.57 9.15
CA LEU A 113 11.32 -1.41 7.86
C LEU A 113 11.08 -2.74 7.17
N ASP A 114 12.00 -3.69 7.31
CA ASP A 114 11.85 -5.04 6.75
C ASP A 114 10.99 -5.94 7.64
N GLU A 115 10.94 -5.71 8.95
CA GLU A 115 9.99 -6.35 9.86
C GLU A 115 8.54 -6.05 9.44
N THR A 116 8.21 -4.79 9.14
CA THR A 116 6.85 -4.42 8.70
C THR A 116 6.48 -5.12 7.39
N ARG A 117 7.44 -5.25 6.47
CA ARG A 117 7.27 -5.95 5.19
C ARG A 117 7.17 -7.46 5.36
N SER A 118 7.94 -8.03 6.27
CA SER A 118 7.95 -9.46 6.62
C SER A 118 6.66 -9.86 7.32
N ASN A 119 6.21 -9.04 8.28
CA ASN A 119 4.95 -9.24 9.00
C ASN A 119 3.75 -9.15 8.06
N ALA A 120 3.75 -8.20 7.11
CA ALA A 120 2.71 -8.11 6.09
C ALA A 120 2.67 -9.36 5.18
N LYS A 121 3.82 -9.94 4.84
CA LYS A 121 3.88 -11.20 4.09
C LYS A 121 3.39 -12.40 4.91
N GLY A 122 3.62 -12.40 6.22
CA GLY A 122 3.14 -13.44 7.14
C GLY A 122 1.62 -13.41 7.36
N MET A 123 0.99 -12.23 7.36
CA MET A 123 -0.46 -12.09 7.60
C MET A 123 -1.35 -12.67 6.49
N PHE A 124 -0.85 -12.79 5.26
CA PHE A 124 -1.56 -13.40 4.13
C PHE A 124 -1.03 -14.82 3.82
N GLY A 125 -0.11 -15.34 4.64
CA GLY A 125 0.64 -16.58 4.42
C GLY A 125 0.29 -17.70 5.40
N SER A 126 -0.84 -17.65 6.07
CA SER A 126 -1.26 -18.69 7.02
C SER A 126 -2.74 -19.02 6.82
N SER A 127 -3.00 -20.12 6.11
CA SER A 127 -4.20 -20.94 6.33
C SER A 127 -3.90 -21.98 7.40
#